data_AF-A0A8D9FZE6-F1
#
_entry.id   AF-A0A8D9FZE6-F1
#
_cell.length_a   1.000
_cell.length_b   1.000
_cell.length_c   1.000
_cell.angle_alpha   90.00
_cell.angle_beta   90.00
_cell.angle_gamma   90.00
#
_symmetry.space_group_name_H-M   'P 1'
#
loop_
_entity.id
_entity.type
_entity.pdbx_description
1 polymer ?
#
loop_
_entity_poly.entity_id
_entity_poly.type
_entity_poly.pdbx_seq_one_letter_code
_entity_poly.pdbx_strand_id
1 'polypeptide(L)'
;YSQELWRLAFSGSGFNPPMLFDDVLEWLRANPSNKRIRLICKLLFQAVVYVIWRERNTRLHNSTSRSIPTLLKEVHLLIRVKLFGLDRNASPPQLRSASVSPSTTYLQLWFGRFQV
;
A
#
# COMPACT_ATOMS: atom_id res chain seq x y z
N TYR A 1 -16.25 -8.57 0.01
CA TYR A 1 -15.83 -7.19 -0.33
C TYR A 1 -14.57 -6.75 0.43
N SER A 2 -14.64 -6.41 1.72
CA SER A 2 -13.49 -5.85 2.47
C SER A 2 -12.30 -6.82 2.62
N GLN A 3 -12.55 -8.07 3.02
CA GLN A 3 -11.50 -9.09 3.15
C GLN A 3 -10.88 -9.47 1.81
N GLU A 4 -11.69 -9.51 0.75
CA GLU A 4 -11.22 -9.80 -0.61
C GLU A 4 -10.30 -8.70 -1.11
N LEU A 5 -10.67 -7.42 -0.95
CA LEU A 5 -9.82 -6.29 -1.31
C LEU A 5 -8.52 -6.31 -0.52
N TRP A 6 -8.58 -6.59 0.79
CA TRP A 6 -7.40 -6.72 1.64
C TRP A 6 -6.47 -7.84 1.17
N ARG A 7 -7.01 -9.03 0.89
CA ARG A 7 -6.25 -10.16 0.35
C ARG A 7 -5.59 -9.83 -0.98
N LEU A 8 -6.34 -9.24 -1.92
CA LEU A 8 -5.83 -8.88 -3.25
C LEU A 8 -4.78 -7.78 -3.18
N ALA A 9 -4.88 -6.84 -2.25
CA ALA A 9 -3.86 -5.81 -2.05
C ALA A 9 -2.48 -6.40 -1.70
N PHE A 10 -2.43 -7.62 -1.14
CA PHE A 10 -1.19 -8.32 -0.76
C PHE A 10 -0.83 -9.50 -1.66
N SER A 11 -1.60 -9.80 -2.71
CA SER A 11 -1.47 -11.07 -3.46
C SER A 11 -0.10 -11.27 -4.10
N GLY A 12 0.61 -10.22 -4.52
CA GLY A 12 1.97 -10.31 -5.06
C GLY A 12 3.06 -10.36 -3.99
N SER A 13 2.78 -9.86 -2.78
CA SER A 13 3.79 -9.44 -1.81
C SER A 13 4.62 -10.56 -1.18
N GLY A 14 4.19 -11.82 -1.34
CA GLY A 14 4.72 -12.97 -0.60
C GLY A 14 4.32 -13.00 0.87
N PHE A 15 3.49 -12.06 1.33
CA PHE A 15 2.91 -12.08 2.68
C PHE A 15 1.53 -12.73 2.68
N ASN A 16 1.21 -13.41 3.78
CA ASN A 16 -0.12 -13.90 4.11
C ASN A 16 -0.65 -13.08 5.29
N PRO A 17 -1.20 -11.87 5.05
CA PRO A 17 -1.66 -11.02 6.15
C PRO A 17 -2.89 -11.64 6.84
N PRO A 18 -3.06 -11.44 8.17
CA PRO A 18 -4.28 -11.83 8.86
C PRO A 18 -5.52 -11.16 8.27
N MET A 19 -6.71 -11.74 8.53
CA MET A 19 -7.98 -11.23 8.01
C MET A 19 -8.81 -10.48 9.05
N LEU A 20 -8.54 -10.70 10.35
CA LEU A 20 -9.19 -9.98 11.43
C LEU A 20 -8.46 -8.66 11.69
N PHE A 21 -9.23 -7.63 11.99
CA PHE A 21 -8.69 -6.27 12.10
C PHE A 21 -7.62 -6.15 13.19
N ASP A 22 -7.88 -6.72 14.37
CA ASP A 22 -6.96 -6.66 15.50
C ASP A 22 -5.67 -7.42 15.21
N ASP A 23 -5.77 -8.62 14.61
CA ASP A 23 -4.62 -9.41 14.17
C ASP A 23 -3.79 -8.67 13.11
N VAL A 24 -4.44 -7.92 12.20
CA VAL A 24 -3.73 -7.10 11.22
C VAL A 24 -2.91 -6.01 11.90
N LEU A 25 -3.47 -5.35 12.93
CA LEU A 25 -2.74 -4.33 13.69
C LEU A 25 -1.55 -4.93 14.45
N GLU A 26 -1.74 -6.08 15.07
CA GLU A 26 -0.66 -6.80 15.76
C GLU A 26 0.44 -7.22 14.78
N TRP A 27 0.06 -7.81 13.64
CA TRP A 27 0.98 -8.19 12.57
C TRP A 27 1.79 -7.00 12.04
N LEU A 28 1.15 -5.85 11.80
CA LEU A 28 1.82 -4.62 11.34
C LEU A 28 2.80 -4.04 12.38
N ARG A 29 2.57 -4.30 13.67
CA ARG A 29 3.48 -3.91 14.77
C ARG A 29 4.64 -4.89 14.90
N ALA A 30 4.36 -6.19 14.85
CA ALA A 30 5.32 -7.25 15.10
C ALA A 30 6.31 -7.48 13.94
N ASN A 31 5.96 -7.10 12.70
CA ASN A 31 6.74 -7.48 11.52
C ASN A 31 8.21 -6.98 11.58
N PRO A 32 9.20 -7.89 11.66
CA PRO A 32 10.63 -7.56 11.76
C PRO A 32 11.27 -7.21 10.40
N SER A 33 10.47 -7.11 9.33
CA SER A 33 10.94 -6.88 7.96
C SER A 33 11.64 -5.52 7.75
N ASN A 34 12.30 -5.40 6.59
CA ASN A 34 12.94 -4.17 6.11
C ASN A 34 12.06 -2.94 6.38
N LYS A 35 12.64 -1.88 6.95
CA LYS A 35 11.93 -0.64 7.32
C LYS A 35 11.05 -0.10 6.18
N ARG A 36 11.50 -0.19 4.92
CA ARG A 36 10.73 0.25 3.75
C ARG A 36 9.52 -0.63 3.49
N ILE A 37 9.68 -1.96 3.54
CA ILE A 37 8.58 -2.92 3.37
C ILE A 37 7.53 -2.73 4.47
N ARG A 38 7.97 -2.60 5.72
CA ARG A 38 7.07 -2.34 6.84
C ARG A 38 6.26 -1.05 6.65
N LEU A 39 6.89 0.00 6.14
CA LEU A 39 6.18 1.24 5.82
C LEU A 39 5.17 1.03 4.68
N ILE A 40 5.53 0.31 3.62
CA ILE A 40 4.61 -0.04 2.52
C ILE A 40 3.40 -0.80 3.06
N CYS A 41 3.59 -1.82 3.90
CA CYS A 41 2.47 -2.58 4.49
C CYS A 41 1.54 -1.69 5.32
N LYS A 42 2.09 -0.78 6.13
CA LYS A 42 1.30 0.19 6.93
C LYS A 42 0.52 1.15 6.04
N LEU A 43 1.14 1.69 5.00
CA LEU A 43 0.48 2.57 4.03
C LEU A 43 -0.61 1.82 3.28
N LEU A 44 -0.37 0.57 2.89
CA LEU A 44 -1.32 -0.28 2.18
C LEU A 44 -2.56 -0.56 3.03
N PHE A 45 -2.37 -0.86 4.32
CA PHE A 45 -3.47 -0.95 5.28
C PHE A 45 -4.28 0.34 5.38
N GLN A 46 -3.62 1.49 5.54
CA GLN A 46 -4.30 2.79 5.56
C GLN A 46 -5.09 3.04 4.26
N ALA A 47 -4.51 2.73 3.10
CA ALA A 47 -5.17 2.91 1.81
C ALA A 47 -6.39 2.01 1.64
N VAL A 48 -6.30 0.73 2.02
CA VAL A 48 -7.43 -0.21 1.98
C VAL A 48 -8.56 0.25 2.90
N VAL A 49 -8.25 0.62 4.15
CA VAL A 49 -9.24 1.14 5.11
C VAL A 49 -9.93 2.38 4.55
N TYR A 50 -9.16 3.34 4.03
CA TYR A 50 -9.70 4.56 3.44
C TYR A 50 -10.60 4.29 2.23
N VAL A 51 -10.18 3.41 1.31
CA VAL A 51 -10.94 3.09 0.10
C VAL A 51 -12.24 2.36 0.45
N ILE A 52 -12.23 1.45 1.43
CA ILE A 52 -13.44 0.77 1.94
C ILE A 52 -14.40 1.78 2.57
N TRP A 53 -13.89 2.66 3.43
CA TRP A 53 -14.69 3.71 4.05
C TRP A 53 -15.34 4.60 3.00
N ARG A 54 -14.54 5.07 2.03
CA ARG A 54 -15.02 5.92 0.94
C ARG A 54 -16.08 5.22 0.10
N GLU A 55 -15.88 3.94 -0.23
CA GLU A 55 -16.87 3.16 -0.98
C GLU A 55 -18.19 3.01 -0.23
N ARG A 56 -18.14 2.65 1.06
CA ARG A 56 -19.34 2.51 1.88
C ARG A 56 -20.12 3.82 1.97
N ASN A 57 -19.43 4.94 2.15
CA ASN A 57 -20.08 6.25 2.19
C ASN A 57 -20.66 6.66 0.84
N THR A 58 -19.93 6.43 -0.26
CA THR A 58 -20.48 6.68 -1.61
C THR A 58 -21.72 5.84 -1.86
N ARG A 59 -21.73 4.57 -1.47
CA ARG A 59 -22.90 3.71 -1.62
C ARG A 59 -24.07 4.18 -0.77
N LEU A 60 -23.82 4.62 0.46
CA LEU A 60 -24.85 5.14 1.36
C LEU A 60 -25.52 6.41 0.82
N HIS A 61 -24.73 7.35 0.27
CA HIS A 61 -25.26 8.66 -0.16
C HIS A 61 -25.70 8.70 -1.62
N ASN A 62 -25.11 7.88 -2.49
CA ASN A 62 -25.31 7.97 -3.93
C ASN A 62 -25.89 6.67 -4.53
N SER A 63 -26.17 5.65 -3.71
CA SER A 63 -26.70 4.34 -4.15
C SER A 63 -25.87 3.65 -5.25
N THR A 64 -24.58 3.98 -5.35
CA THR A 64 -23.67 3.44 -6.36
C THR A 64 -22.68 2.48 -5.73
N SER A 65 -22.55 1.29 -6.31
CA SER A 65 -21.57 0.28 -5.91
C SER A 65 -20.37 0.28 -6.86
N ARG A 66 -19.17 0.09 -6.32
CA ARG A 66 -17.96 -0.08 -7.12
C ARG A 66 -17.46 -1.52 -7.04
N SER A 67 -16.90 -2.04 -8.12
CA SER A 67 -16.34 -3.40 -8.14
C SER A 67 -15.00 -3.46 -7.40
N ILE A 68 -14.63 -4.65 -6.91
CA ILE A 68 -13.35 -4.89 -6.24
C ILE A 68 -12.14 -4.54 -7.12
N PRO A 69 -12.10 -4.90 -8.42
CA PRO A 69 -10.99 -4.49 -9.30
C PRO A 69 -10.84 -2.97 -9.41
N THR A 70 -11.95 -2.22 -9.43
CA THR A 70 -11.91 -0.76 -9.45
C THR A 70 -11.32 -0.21 -8.15
N LEU A 71 -11.74 -0.72 -7.00
CA LEU A 71 -11.14 -0.31 -5.73
C LEU A 71 -9.67 -0.68 -5.60
N LEU A 72 -9.26 -1.85 -6.09
CA LEU A 72 -7.86 -2.26 -6.07
C LEU A 72 -6.98 -1.30 -6.87
N LYS A 73 -7.45 -0.87 -8.05
CA LYS A 73 -6.76 0.16 -8.84
C LYS A 73 -6.63 1.48 -8.07
N GLU A 74 -7.66 1.89 -7.34
CA GLU A 74 -7.61 3.09 -6.50
C GLU A 74 -6.60 2.94 -5.35
N VAL A 75 -6.55 1.78 -4.68
CA VAL A 75 -5.55 1.48 -3.65
C VAL A 75 -4.14 1.57 -4.23
N HIS A 76 -3.88 0.94 -5.38
CA HIS A 76 -2.57 0.98 -6.04
C HIS A 76 -2.18 2.41 -6.44
N LEU A 77 -3.13 3.23 -6.92
CA LEU A 77 -2.85 4.62 -7.25
C LEU A 77 -2.46 5.44 -6.02
N LEU A 78 -3.24 5.34 -4.93
CA LEU A 78 -2.96 6.05 -3.68
C LEU A 78 -1.58 5.69 -3.10
N ILE A 79 -1.22 4.41 -3.15
CA ILE A 79 0.09 3.95 -2.68
C ILE A 79 1.20 4.47 -3.57
N ARG A 80 1.10 4.32 -4.90
CA ARG A 80 2.13 4.82 -5.82
C ARG A 80 2.40 6.31 -5.64
N VAL A 81 1.36 7.13 -5.47
CA VAL A 81 1.51 8.57 -5.22
C VAL A 81 2.26 8.83 -3.91
N LYS A 82 1.91 8.13 -2.82
CA LYS A 82 2.60 8.28 -1.53
C LYS A 82 4.06 7.83 -1.61
N LEU A 83 4.33 6.67 -2.21
CA LEU A 83 5.68 6.13 -2.34
C LEU A 83 6.57 7.02 -3.21
N PHE A 84 6.02 7.57 -4.30
CA PHE A 84 6.72 8.56 -5.13
C PHE A 84 7.14 9.79 -4.31
N GLY A 85 6.25 10.32 -3.48
CA GLY A 85 6.57 11.43 -2.57
C GLY A 85 7.69 11.07 -1.58
N LEU A 86 7.67 9.86 -1.02
CA LEU A 86 8.71 9.38 -0.10
C LEU A 86 10.07 9.23 -0.81
N ASP A 87 10.09 8.68 -2.02
CA ASP A 87 11.32 8.55 -2.81
C ASP A 87 11.92 9.91 -3.17
N ARG A 88 11.09 10.89 -3.54
CA ARG A 88 11.52 12.26 -3.84
C ARG A 88 12.11 12.96 -2.60
N ASN A 89 11.53 12.73 -1.43
CA ASN A 89 12.02 13.33 -0.19
C ASN A 89 13.30 12.65 0.33
N ALA A 90 13.49 11.36 0.06
CA ALA A 90 14.68 10.61 0.45
C ALA A 90 15.92 10.94 -0.40
N SER A 91 15.74 11.46 -1.61
CA SER A 91 16.83 11.90 -2.49
C SER A 91 16.56 13.31 -3.01
N PRO A 92 16.98 14.36 -2.27
CA PRO A 92 16.84 15.74 -2.72
C PRO A 92 17.50 15.94 -4.09
N PRO A 93 16.96 16.81 -4.96
CA PRO A 93 17.50 17.06 -6.31
C PRO A 93 19.01 17.38 -6.33
N GLN A 94 19.52 17.97 -5.25
CA GLN A 94 20.91 18.43 -5.12
C GLN A 94 21.94 17.30 -4.94
N LEU A 95 21.54 16.09 -4.53
CA LEU A 95 22.44 14.96 -4.25
C LEU A 95 22.47 13.89 -5.35
N ARG A 96 21.79 14.12 -6.48
CA ARG A 96 21.71 13.18 -7.62
C ARG A 96 23.04 13.01 -8.38
N SER A 97 24.04 13.82 -8.08
CA SER A 97 25.32 13.89 -8.80
C SER A 97 26.40 12.96 -8.24
N ALA A 98 26.19 12.33 -7.08
CA ALA A 98 27.14 11.41 -6.49
C ALA A 98 26.65 9.97 -6.64
N SER A 99 27.53 9.12 -7.15
CA SER A 99 27.44 7.67 -7.38
C SER A 99 27.18 6.85 -6.10
N VAL A 100 26.11 7.16 -5.37
CA VAL A 100 25.63 6.34 -4.26
C VAL A 100 24.99 5.09 -4.87
N SER A 101 25.49 3.92 -4.49
CA SER A 101 24.91 2.62 -4.84
C SER A 101 23.38 2.66 -4.66
N PRO A 102 22.58 2.18 -5.63
CA PRO A 102 21.15 2.43 -5.64
C PRO A 102 20.50 1.65 -4.50
N SER A 103 20.31 2.30 -3.34
CA SER A 103 19.47 1.74 -2.30
C SER A 103 18.07 1.61 -2.90
N THR A 104 17.49 0.40 -2.90
CA THR A 104 16.22 0.14 -3.57
C THR A 104 15.15 1.12 -3.09
N THR A 105 14.54 1.83 -4.03
CA THR A 105 13.52 2.84 -3.75
C THR A 105 12.22 2.19 -3.27
N TYR A 106 11.32 2.97 -2.67
CA TYR A 106 10.00 2.48 -2.29
C TYR A 106 9.21 2.00 -3.52
N LEU A 107 9.26 2.72 -4.63
CA LEU A 107 8.60 2.31 -5.87
C LEU A 107 9.21 1.04 -6.48
N GLN A 108 10.54 0.87 -6.46
CA GLN A 108 11.17 -0.38 -6.90
C GLN A 108 10.70 -1.58 -6.06
N LEU A 109 10.66 -1.43 -4.73
CA LEU A 109 10.15 -2.48 -3.85
C LEU A 109 8.66 -2.76 -4.10
N TRP A 110 7.86 -1.71 -4.35
CA TRP A 110 6.43 -1.85 -4.63
C TRP A 110 6.17 -2.67 -5.89
N PHE A 111 6.76 -2.29 -7.03
CA PHE A 111 6.55 -3.02 -8.29
C PHE A 111 7.20 -4.40 -8.28
N GLY A 112 8.35 -4.56 -7.61
CA GLY A 112 9.03 -5.86 -7.56
C GLY A 112 8.40 -6.87 -6.59
N ARG A 113 7.53 -6.44 -5.68
CA ARG A 113 6.94 -7.31 -4.66
C ARG A 113 5.43 -7.24 -4.62
N PHE A 114 4.82 -6.06 -4.54
CA PHE A 114 3.40 -5.94 -4.22
C PHE A 114 2.51 -5.89 -5.45
N GLN A 115 3.00 -5.27 -6.54
CA GLN A 115 2.25 -5.08 -7.77
C GLN A 115 2.98 -5.78 -8.93
N VAL A 116 2.90 -7.11 -8.94
CA VAL A 116 3.41 -8.00 -9.99
C VAL A 116 2.31 -8.35 -10.99
#